data_AF-A0A6B0X1N1-F1
#
_entry.id   AF-A0A6B0X1N1-F1
#
_cell.length_a   1.000
_cell.length_b   1.000
_cell.length_c   1.000
_cell.angle_alpha   90.00
_cell.angle_beta   90.00
_cell.angle_gamma   90.00
#
_symmetry.space_group_name_H-M   'P 1'
#
loop_
_entity.id
_entity.type
_entity.pdbx_description
1 polymer ?
#
loop_
_entity_poly.entity_id
_entity_poly.type
_entity_poly.pdbx_seq_one_letter_code
_entity_poly.pdbx_strand_id
1 'polypeptide(L)'
;MIRAESPRPNTAYWTKKRSNAKIVAKRAKGPSPAALLAEIAKGDIRPFYLLHGDEEYEREALVASMIEVLVPAQTRDFNLDVLRAERLEVLDFFQVYETYPMMAESRLIVLRDAEALTTDQCRGLERVFATSVETSRLLVVGQKVDMRRKFFRELSRRGRALEFRPPYDNQVPQWIQRYVKRQGVLIEPAAVQLLSQYVGAKPRELVSEIEKLVSFVGVGQPITASAVEQVAGITRGASVFELADALGKGQGKLAQKLMQQFLSQGEEPTRAVA
;
A
#
# COMPACT_ATOMS: atom_id res chain seq x y z
N MET A 1 -49.45 55.41 30.85
CA MET A 1 -48.12 54.80 30.60
C MET A 1 -48.05 53.46 31.30
N ILE A 2 -48.01 52.40 30.48
CA ILE A 2 -47.52 51.02 30.71
C ILE A 2 -48.10 50.26 31.92
N ARG A 3 -49.09 49.41 31.61
CA ARG A 3 -49.57 48.29 32.42
C ARG A 3 -48.66 47.08 32.23
N ALA A 4 -48.47 46.32 33.31
CA ALA A 4 -47.75 45.06 33.35
C ALA A 4 -48.44 43.94 32.55
N GLU A 5 -47.66 43.12 31.87
CA GLU A 5 -48.09 41.81 31.37
C GLU A 5 -47.02 40.75 31.68
N SER A 6 -47.46 39.73 32.42
CA SER A 6 -46.74 38.50 32.70
C SER A 6 -46.73 37.60 31.46
N PRO A 7 -45.68 36.81 31.19
CA PRO A 7 -45.79 35.71 30.25
C PRO A 7 -46.19 34.42 30.99
N ARG A 8 -47.34 33.86 30.63
CA ARG A 8 -47.71 32.45 30.87
C ARG A 8 -47.74 31.69 29.53
N PRO A 9 -47.63 30.35 29.56
CA PRO A 9 -46.90 29.54 28.58
C PRO A 9 -47.82 28.94 27.51
N ASN A 10 -47.29 28.63 26.31
CA ASN A 10 -47.79 27.45 25.57
C ASN A 10 -46.89 26.95 24.43
N THR A 11 -46.74 25.62 24.42
CA THR A 11 -46.65 24.70 23.27
C THR A 11 -45.85 25.06 22.02
N ALA A 12 -44.74 24.33 21.82
CA ALA A 12 -44.54 23.49 20.63
C ALA A 12 -43.36 22.54 20.87
N TYR A 13 -43.68 21.35 21.41
CA TYR A 13 -42.86 20.17 21.16
C TYR A 13 -42.97 19.83 19.67
N TRP A 14 -41.91 19.20 19.13
CA TRP A 14 -41.71 18.70 17.76
C TRP A 14 -40.74 19.50 16.87
N THR A 15 -39.70 18.77 16.45
CA THR A 15 -38.82 18.95 15.27
C THR A 15 -37.52 19.75 15.43
N LYS A 16 -36.46 19.04 15.86
CA LYS A 16 -35.43 18.51 14.92
C LYS A 16 -34.32 17.82 15.72
N LYS A 17 -34.45 16.50 15.85
CA LYS A 17 -33.29 15.59 15.87
C LYS A 17 -32.52 15.85 14.56
N ARG A 18 -31.52 16.74 14.60
CA ARG A 18 -30.45 16.74 13.62
C ARG A 18 -29.52 15.60 14.01
N SER A 19 -29.86 14.44 13.45
CA SER A 19 -29.04 13.24 13.38
C SER A 19 -27.59 13.59 13.11
N ASN A 20 -26.73 13.20 14.05
CA ASN A 20 -25.29 13.29 13.99
C ASN A 20 -24.74 12.19 13.06
N ALA A 21 -25.20 12.19 11.82
CA ALA A 21 -24.93 11.18 10.80
C ALA A 21 -24.55 11.88 9.51
N LYS A 22 -23.29 12.33 9.43
CA LYS A 22 -22.51 12.60 8.21
C LYS A 22 -21.14 13.22 8.59
N ILE A 23 -20.34 12.46 9.35
CA ILE A 23 -18.87 12.58 9.27
C ILE A 23 -18.40 11.25 8.67
N VAL A 24 -18.81 11.01 7.42
CA VAL A 24 -18.12 10.04 6.57
C VAL A 24 -16.93 10.81 6.03
N ALA A 25 -15.76 10.56 6.62
CA ALA A 25 -14.49 11.06 6.16
C ALA A 25 -14.37 10.80 4.65
N LYS A 26 -14.44 11.88 3.86
CA LYS A 26 -14.22 11.88 2.43
C LYS A 26 -12.80 11.37 2.20
N ARG A 27 -12.66 10.12 1.70
CA ARG A 27 -11.39 9.44 1.39
C ARG A 27 -10.42 10.43 0.74
N ALA A 28 -9.31 10.76 1.40
CA ALA A 28 -8.21 11.48 0.78
C ALA A 28 -7.49 10.53 -0.18
N LYS A 29 -8.07 10.38 -1.38
CA LYS A 29 -7.45 9.63 -2.48
C LYS A 29 -6.35 10.53 -3.03
N GLY A 30 -5.12 10.37 -2.54
CA GLY A 30 -3.94 11.01 -3.14
C GLY A 30 -3.78 10.63 -4.62
N PRO A 31 -2.92 11.33 -5.38
CA PRO A 31 -2.67 10.97 -6.77
C PRO A 31 -2.17 9.52 -6.85
N SER A 32 -2.50 8.81 -7.93
CA SER A 32 -1.93 7.48 -8.16
C SER A 32 -0.40 7.55 -8.24
N PRO A 33 0.34 6.45 -7.95
CA PRO A 33 1.80 6.45 -8.07
C PRO A 33 2.32 6.97 -9.42
N ALA A 34 1.66 6.58 -10.52
CA ALA A 34 1.99 7.06 -11.86
C ALA A 34 1.71 8.55 -12.05
N ALA A 35 0.62 9.05 -11.49
CA ALA A 35 0.30 10.48 -11.52
C ALA A 35 1.31 11.31 -10.71
N LEU A 36 1.74 10.81 -9.55
CA LEU A 36 2.76 11.46 -8.75
C LEU A 36 4.10 11.56 -9.51
N LEU A 37 4.55 10.46 -10.12
CA LEU A 37 5.77 10.48 -10.93
C LEU A 37 5.65 11.43 -12.14
N ALA A 38 4.47 11.52 -12.75
CA ALA A 38 4.22 12.46 -13.83
C ALA A 38 4.19 13.93 -13.35
N GLU A 39 3.70 14.21 -12.15
CA GLU A 39 3.77 15.54 -11.51
C GLU A 39 5.24 15.94 -11.27
N ILE A 40 6.03 15.03 -10.69
CA ILE A 40 7.45 15.25 -10.42
C ILE A 40 8.23 15.47 -11.73
N ALA A 41 7.98 14.65 -12.76
CA ALA A 41 8.64 14.78 -14.06
C ALA A 41 8.30 16.09 -14.79
N LYS A 42 7.16 16.73 -14.46
CA LYS A 42 6.77 18.05 -14.97
C LYS A 42 7.35 19.21 -14.15
N GLY A 43 8.08 18.92 -13.08
CA GLY A 43 8.64 19.93 -12.18
C GLY A 43 7.69 20.39 -11.07
N ASP A 44 6.50 19.81 -10.88
CA ASP A 44 5.66 20.07 -9.68
C ASP A 44 6.23 19.29 -8.48
N ILE A 45 7.44 19.67 -8.07
CA ILE A 45 8.16 19.04 -6.97
C ILE A 45 7.72 19.70 -5.65
N ARG A 46 7.19 18.88 -4.74
CA ARG A 46 6.79 19.30 -3.39
C ARG A 46 7.92 19.10 -2.38
N PRO A 47 7.96 19.90 -1.30
CA PRO A 47 8.97 19.74 -0.24
C PRO A 47 8.75 18.49 0.62
N PHE A 48 7.52 17.98 0.68
CA PHE A 48 7.14 16.86 1.56
C PHE A 48 6.41 15.76 0.79
N TYR A 49 6.79 14.52 1.06
CA TYR A 49 6.11 13.31 0.59
C TYR A 49 5.92 12.33 1.74
N LEU A 50 4.77 11.69 1.80
CA LEU A 50 4.44 10.64 2.76
C LEU A 50 3.92 9.42 2.02
N LEU A 51 4.69 8.34 2.03
CA LEU A 51 4.29 7.05 1.45
C LEU A 51 4.06 6.08 2.61
N HIS A 52 2.83 5.63 2.80
CA HIS A 52 2.51 4.75 3.91
C HIS A 52 1.57 3.62 3.55
N GLY A 53 1.50 2.58 4.38
CA GLY A 53 0.52 1.49 4.28
C GLY A 53 1.15 0.10 4.22
N ASP A 54 0.30 -0.92 4.29
CA ASP A 54 0.71 -2.32 4.43
C ASP A 54 1.25 -2.95 3.13
N GLU A 55 0.93 -2.37 1.96
CA GLU A 55 1.44 -2.84 0.67
C GLU A 55 2.86 -2.31 0.42
N GLU A 56 3.84 -3.09 0.87
CA GLU A 56 5.26 -2.74 0.86
C GLU A 56 5.86 -2.69 -0.55
N TYR A 57 5.54 -3.64 -1.43
CA TYR A 57 6.21 -3.75 -2.72
C TYR A 57 5.95 -2.53 -3.62
N GLU A 58 4.68 -2.13 -3.77
CA GLU A 58 4.35 -0.94 -4.55
C GLU A 58 4.90 0.34 -3.93
N ARG A 59 4.96 0.41 -2.58
CA ARG A 59 5.54 1.53 -1.85
C ARG A 59 7.04 1.66 -2.12
N GLU A 60 7.80 0.58 -1.96
CA GLU A 60 9.25 0.57 -2.21
C GLU A 60 9.59 0.82 -3.68
N ALA A 61 8.81 0.28 -4.62
CA ALA A 61 8.97 0.57 -6.04
C ALA A 61 8.78 2.07 -6.36
N LEU A 62 7.81 2.72 -5.71
CA LEU A 62 7.63 4.16 -5.85
C LEU A 62 8.78 4.95 -5.21
N VAL A 63 9.25 4.55 -4.02
CA VAL A 63 10.43 5.19 -3.38
C VAL A 63 11.64 5.15 -4.31
N ALA A 64 11.95 3.99 -4.88
CA ALA A 64 13.05 3.84 -5.82
C ALA A 64 12.87 4.75 -7.05
N SER A 65 11.67 4.76 -7.64
CA SER A 65 11.36 5.62 -8.80
C SER A 65 11.47 7.11 -8.46
N MET A 66 11.05 7.52 -7.27
CA MET A 66 11.18 8.91 -6.82
C MET A 66 12.64 9.31 -6.61
N ILE A 67 13.47 8.42 -6.05
CA ILE A 67 14.91 8.68 -5.90
C ILE A 67 15.57 8.86 -7.27
N GLU A 68 15.24 8.00 -8.25
CA GLU A 68 15.79 8.12 -9.61
C GLU A 68 15.44 9.45 -10.29
N VAL A 69 14.20 9.93 -10.09
CA VAL A 69 13.75 11.18 -10.72
C VAL A 69 14.22 12.42 -9.96
N LEU A 70 14.20 12.39 -8.62
CA LEU A 70 14.53 13.56 -7.79
C LEU A 70 16.03 13.76 -7.57
N VAL A 71 16.82 12.68 -7.67
CA VAL A 71 18.25 12.72 -7.40
C VAL A 71 19.00 12.02 -8.54
N PRO A 72 19.53 12.81 -9.51
CA PRO A 72 20.35 12.29 -10.60
C PRO A 72 21.50 11.42 -10.08
N ALA A 73 21.82 10.34 -10.80
CA ALA A 73 22.83 9.37 -10.38
C ALA A 73 24.21 9.99 -10.12
N GLN A 74 24.59 11.03 -10.86
CA GLN A 74 25.90 11.70 -10.76
C GLN A 74 26.05 12.51 -9.47
N THR A 75 24.95 12.95 -8.88
CA THR A 75 24.95 13.81 -7.69
C THR A 75 24.39 13.08 -6.47
N ARG A 76 24.05 11.80 -6.61
CA ARG A 76 23.30 11.03 -5.60
C ARG A 76 24.05 10.87 -4.29
N ASP A 77 25.34 10.58 -4.35
CA ASP A 77 26.18 10.35 -3.18
C ASP A 77 26.25 11.56 -2.23
N PHE A 78 25.97 12.77 -2.73
CA PHE A 78 26.01 14.01 -1.95
C PHE A 78 24.64 14.58 -1.59
N ASN A 79 23.59 14.12 -2.27
CA ASN A 79 22.25 14.73 -2.22
C ASN A 79 21.15 13.75 -1.81
N LEU A 80 21.49 12.52 -1.44
CA LEU A 80 20.56 11.52 -0.92
C LEU A 80 20.99 11.06 0.47
N ASP A 81 20.12 11.26 1.45
CA ASP A 81 20.31 10.73 2.80
C ASP A 81 19.18 9.76 3.12
N VAL A 82 19.51 8.57 3.57
CA VAL A 82 18.53 7.57 4.01
C VAL A 82 18.67 7.38 5.51
N LEU A 83 17.67 7.85 6.25
CA LEU A 83 17.60 7.79 7.71
C LEU A 83 16.54 6.78 8.14
N ARG A 84 16.74 6.13 9.29
CA ARG A 84 15.76 5.23 9.90
C ARG A 84 15.21 5.82 11.18
N ALA A 85 13.90 5.80 11.35
CA ALA A 85 13.22 6.37 12.50
C ALA A 85 13.71 5.83 13.86
N GLU A 86 14.00 4.53 13.94
CA GLU A 86 14.46 3.87 15.18
C GLU A 86 15.76 4.45 15.74
N ARG A 87 16.65 4.94 14.86
CA ARG A 87 17.96 5.49 15.22
C ARG A 87 18.05 6.99 14.96
N LEU A 88 16.90 7.65 14.80
CA LEU A 88 16.84 9.04 14.41
C LEU A 88 17.08 9.95 15.61
N GLU A 89 18.19 10.68 15.59
CA GLU A 89 18.38 11.84 16.44
C GLU A 89 17.86 13.09 15.72
N VAL A 90 17.00 13.86 16.41
CA VAL A 90 16.34 15.03 15.80
C VAL A 90 17.36 16.10 15.42
N LEU A 91 18.41 16.29 16.21
CA LEU A 91 19.46 17.27 15.93
C LEU A 91 20.23 16.90 14.67
N ASP A 92 20.66 15.64 14.54
CA ASP A 92 21.38 15.14 13.37
C ASP A 92 20.52 15.23 12.10
N PHE A 93 19.22 14.95 12.21
CA PHE A 93 18.28 15.17 11.11
C PHE A 93 18.32 16.62 10.60
N PHE A 94 18.30 17.61 11.49
CA PHE A 94 18.32 19.01 11.08
C PHE A 94 19.65 19.45 10.49
N GLN A 95 20.78 18.89 10.94
CA GLN A 95 22.07 19.14 10.30
C GLN A 95 22.05 18.72 8.83
N VAL A 96 21.48 17.56 8.53
CA VAL A 96 21.32 17.09 7.15
C VAL A 96 20.28 17.94 6.40
N TYR A 97 19.12 18.20 7.01
CA TYR A 97 18.02 18.96 6.39
C TYR A 97 18.38 20.39 6.02
N GLU A 98 19.24 21.05 6.80
CA GLU A 98 19.68 22.43 6.58
C GLU A 98 20.95 22.51 5.70
N THR A 99 21.57 21.38 5.35
CA THR A 99 22.76 21.36 4.49
C THR A 99 22.40 21.59 3.02
N TYR A 100 23.09 22.53 2.36
CA TYR A 100 22.88 22.83 0.95
C TYR A 100 23.20 21.64 0.03
N PRO A 101 22.46 21.47 -1.08
CA PRO A 101 22.77 20.47 -2.08
C PRO A 101 24.06 20.79 -2.84
N MET A 102 24.74 19.74 -3.31
CA MET A 102 25.99 19.83 -4.04
C MET A 102 25.75 19.56 -5.53
N MET A 103 25.99 20.56 -6.39
CA MET A 103 25.81 20.46 -7.85
C MET A 103 24.42 19.98 -8.28
N ALA A 104 23.40 20.23 -7.45
CA ALA A 104 22.01 19.88 -7.71
C ALA A 104 21.10 21.00 -7.21
N GLU A 105 19.88 21.08 -7.75
CA GLU A 105 18.87 22.03 -7.26
C GLU A 105 18.43 21.70 -5.82
N SER A 106 18.63 20.46 -5.39
CA SER A 106 18.10 19.98 -4.12
C SER A 106 18.66 18.67 -3.63
N ARG A 107 18.52 18.46 -2.31
CA ARG A 107 18.72 17.16 -1.67
C ARG A 107 17.39 16.47 -1.37
N LEU A 108 17.43 15.15 -1.29
CA LEU A 108 16.35 14.29 -0.85
C LEU A 108 16.75 13.56 0.42
N ILE A 109 15.94 13.69 1.46
CA ILE A 109 16.08 12.95 2.71
C ILE A 109 14.95 11.94 2.78
N VAL A 110 15.30 10.66 2.85
CA VAL A 110 14.35 9.55 2.96
C VAL A 110 14.34 9.06 4.41
N LEU A 111 13.25 9.31 5.11
CA LEU A 111 13.03 8.81 6.48
C LEU A 111 12.21 7.53 6.43
N ARG A 112 12.86 6.39 6.67
CA ARG A 112 12.25 5.05 6.66
C ARG A 112 11.73 4.63 8.03
N ASP A 113 10.83 3.65 7.99
CA ASP A 113 10.24 2.99 9.16
C ASP A 113 9.52 3.98 10.08
N ALA A 114 8.83 4.97 9.50
CA ALA A 114 8.30 6.13 10.21
C ALA A 114 7.28 5.81 11.32
N GLU A 115 6.68 4.62 11.33
CA GLU A 115 5.89 4.09 12.44
C GLU A 115 6.67 3.99 13.76
N ALA A 116 8.00 3.82 13.69
CA ALA A 116 8.87 3.73 14.85
C ALA A 116 9.19 5.09 15.48
N LEU A 117 8.79 6.21 14.86
CA LEU A 117 9.00 7.53 15.44
C LEU A 117 8.29 7.64 16.80
N THR A 118 9.00 8.12 17.81
CA THR A 118 8.43 8.46 19.11
C THR A 118 7.62 9.76 19.03
N THR A 119 6.81 10.02 20.05
CA THR A 119 6.07 11.29 20.15
C THR A 119 7.00 12.50 20.17
N ASP A 120 8.13 12.40 20.87
CA ASP A 120 9.08 13.51 21.01
C ASP A 120 9.86 13.74 19.72
N GLN A 121 10.27 12.68 19.01
CA GLN A 121 10.85 12.79 17.67
C GLN A 121 9.86 13.46 16.70
N CYS A 122 8.59 13.03 16.68
CA CYS A 122 7.57 13.69 15.86
C CYS A 122 7.45 15.18 16.18
N ARG A 123 7.39 15.56 17.45
CA ARG A 123 7.30 16.97 17.88
C ARG A 123 8.53 17.77 17.45
N GLY A 124 9.73 17.22 17.62
CA GLY A 124 10.97 17.85 17.19
C GLY A 124 11.02 18.08 15.68
N LEU A 125 10.60 17.08 14.90
CA LEU A 125 10.54 17.16 13.44
C LEU A 125 9.50 18.16 12.92
N GLU A 126 8.49 18.55 13.69
CA GLU A 126 7.50 19.55 13.25
C GLU A 126 8.12 20.92 12.91
N ARG A 127 9.34 21.21 13.37
CA ARG A 127 10.08 22.42 12.98
C ARG A 127 10.35 22.51 11.48
N VAL A 128 10.38 21.39 10.74
CA VAL A 128 10.53 21.40 9.26
C VAL A 128 9.44 22.20 8.56
N PHE A 129 8.25 22.32 9.16
CA PHE A 129 7.13 23.08 8.60
C PHE A 129 7.20 24.58 8.86
N ALA A 130 7.98 25.00 9.86
CA ALA A 130 8.19 26.41 10.18
C ALA A 130 9.36 26.99 9.37
N THR A 131 10.41 26.20 9.19
CA THR A 131 11.67 26.62 8.55
C THR A 131 11.85 25.88 7.22
N SER A 132 10.81 25.74 6.42
CA SER A 132 10.89 24.96 5.17
C SER A 132 12.08 25.42 4.33
N VAL A 133 13.03 24.52 4.09
CA VAL A 133 14.22 24.78 3.29
C VAL A 133 13.88 24.43 1.84
N GLU A 134 13.91 25.41 0.95
CA GLU A 134 13.51 25.23 -0.46
C GLU A 134 14.36 24.17 -1.19
N THR A 135 15.62 24.03 -0.78
CA THR A 135 16.58 23.09 -1.36
C THR A 135 16.51 21.69 -0.75
N SER A 136 15.62 21.43 0.21
CA SER A 136 15.51 20.13 0.89
C SER A 136 14.13 19.52 0.70
N ARG A 137 14.12 18.27 0.24
CA ARG A 137 12.90 17.47 0.07
C ARG A 137 12.91 16.35 1.10
N LEU A 138 11.79 16.14 1.79
CA LEU A 138 11.63 15.08 2.78
C LEU A 138 10.61 14.05 2.28
N LEU A 139 11.08 12.82 2.12
CA LEU A 139 10.28 11.64 1.80
C LEU A 139 10.17 10.75 3.05
N VAL A 140 8.99 10.70 3.65
CA VAL A 140 8.71 9.85 4.81
C VAL A 140 8.03 8.57 4.35
N VAL A 141 8.57 7.43 4.77
CA VAL A 141 8.11 6.09 4.38
C VAL A 141 7.83 5.27 5.64
N GLY A 142 6.67 4.61 5.71
CA GLY A 142 6.36 3.72 6.83
C GLY A 142 5.18 2.80 6.56
N GLN A 143 4.98 1.77 7.38
CA GLN A 143 3.83 0.88 7.23
C GLN A 143 2.57 1.50 7.86
N LYS A 144 2.55 1.63 9.19
CA LYS A 144 1.38 2.09 9.96
C LYS A 144 1.69 3.40 10.68
N VAL A 145 1.65 4.50 9.92
CA VAL A 145 1.86 5.84 10.48
C VAL A 145 0.62 6.35 11.23
N ASP A 146 0.83 7.01 12.37
CA ASP A 146 -0.27 7.59 13.16
C ASP A 146 -0.68 8.96 12.64
N MET A 147 -1.66 8.97 11.73
CA MET A 147 -2.24 10.19 11.14
C MET A 147 -2.93 11.13 12.15
N ARG A 148 -3.00 10.79 13.45
CA ARG A 148 -3.48 11.70 14.50
C ARG A 148 -2.39 12.69 14.93
N ARG A 149 -1.11 12.30 14.79
CA ARG A 149 0.02 13.17 15.13
C ARG A 149 0.11 14.33 14.15
N LYS A 150 0.46 15.51 14.66
CA LYS A 150 0.52 16.74 13.86
C LYS A 150 1.59 16.65 12.76
N PHE A 151 2.74 16.04 13.03
CA PHE A 151 3.77 15.76 12.02
C PHE A 151 3.23 15.12 10.73
N PHE A 152 2.57 13.97 10.81
CA PHE A 152 2.03 13.28 9.62
C PHE A 152 0.89 14.03 8.93
N ARG A 153 0.04 14.72 9.70
CA ARG A 153 -1.02 15.57 9.13
C ARG A 153 -0.45 16.74 8.33
N GLU A 154 0.58 17.39 8.85
CA GLU A 154 1.24 18.50 8.18
C GLU A 154 2.00 18.06 6.92
N LEU A 155 2.68 16.90 6.94
CA LEU A 155 3.27 16.29 5.73
C LEU A 155 2.23 16.11 4.63
N SER A 156 1.08 15.52 4.99
CA SER A 156 -0.01 15.28 4.05
C SER A 156 -0.62 16.57 3.52
N ARG A 157 -0.77 17.59 4.39
CA ARG A 157 -1.38 18.88 4.03
C ARG A 157 -0.48 19.75 3.15
N ARG A 158 0.82 19.78 3.42
CA ARG A 158 1.80 20.66 2.74
C ARG A 158 2.52 19.97 1.58
N GLY A 159 2.32 18.67 1.39
CA GLY A 159 3.02 17.85 0.43
C GLY A 159 2.11 16.94 -0.40
N ARG A 160 2.55 15.70 -0.60
CA ARG A 160 1.76 14.61 -1.18
C ARG A 160 1.80 13.39 -0.26
N ALA A 161 0.62 12.83 0.02
CA ALA A 161 0.50 11.59 0.78
C ALA A 161 -0.18 10.50 -0.05
N LEU A 162 0.43 9.32 -0.12
CA LEU A 162 -0.11 8.14 -0.78
C LEU A 162 -0.19 6.99 0.21
N GLU A 163 -1.35 6.33 0.24
CA GLU A 163 -1.62 5.16 1.05
C GLU A 163 -1.62 3.90 0.17
N PHE A 164 -0.78 2.94 0.53
CA PHE A 164 -0.57 1.66 -0.12
C PHE A 164 -1.27 0.57 0.67
N ARG A 165 -2.40 0.11 0.17
CA ARG A 165 -3.16 -0.98 0.77
C ARG A 165 -2.98 -2.26 -0.03
N PRO A 166 -3.02 -3.42 0.61
CA PRO A 166 -3.09 -4.69 -0.09
C PRO A 166 -4.25 -4.66 -1.09
N PRO A 167 -4.08 -5.26 -2.29
CA PRO A 167 -5.14 -5.34 -3.27
C PRO A 167 -6.32 -6.12 -2.69
N TYR A 168 -7.54 -5.68 -3.00
CA TYR A 168 -8.72 -6.52 -2.80
C TYR A 168 -8.68 -7.72 -3.76
N ASP A 169 -9.43 -8.80 -3.48
CA ASP A 169 -9.40 -10.03 -4.30
C ASP A 169 -9.63 -9.75 -5.80
N ASN A 170 -10.53 -8.83 -6.13
CA ASN A 170 -10.81 -8.42 -7.50
C ASN A 170 -9.68 -7.61 -8.17
N GLN A 171 -8.71 -7.12 -7.40
CA GLN A 171 -7.54 -6.36 -7.85
C GLN A 171 -6.28 -7.23 -7.92
N VAL A 172 -6.28 -8.41 -7.29
CA VAL A 172 -5.13 -9.33 -7.28
C VAL A 172 -4.66 -9.68 -8.70
N PRO A 173 -5.53 -10.03 -9.67
CA PRO A 173 -5.09 -10.33 -11.02
C PRO A 173 -4.31 -9.17 -11.67
N GLN A 174 -4.79 -7.94 -11.48
CA GLN A 174 -4.13 -6.75 -12.01
C GLN A 174 -2.81 -6.47 -11.28
N TRP A 175 -2.77 -6.68 -9.97
CA TRP A 175 -1.56 -6.53 -9.17
C TRP A 175 -0.47 -7.52 -9.63
N ILE A 176 -0.83 -8.79 -9.86
CA ILE A 176 0.08 -9.83 -10.38
C ILE A 176 0.67 -9.37 -11.71
N GLN A 177 -0.18 -8.99 -12.67
CA GLN A 177 0.29 -8.53 -13.99
C GLN A 177 1.28 -7.36 -13.89
N ARG A 178 1.00 -6.37 -13.01
CA ARG A 178 1.93 -5.24 -12.78
C ARG A 178 3.23 -5.70 -12.13
N TYR A 179 3.17 -6.67 -11.23
CA TYR A 179 4.35 -7.24 -10.57
C TYR A 179 5.28 -7.92 -11.59
N VAL A 180 4.78 -8.92 -12.33
CA VAL A 180 5.61 -9.68 -13.29
C VAL A 180 6.14 -8.80 -14.42
N LYS A 181 5.34 -7.83 -14.89
CA LYS A 181 5.79 -6.85 -15.88
C LYS A 181 7.00 -6.03 -15.40
N ARG A 182 7.03 -5.63 -14.12
CA ARG A 182 8.18 -4.90 -13.54
C ARG A 182 9.42 -5.77 -13.40
N GLN A 183 9.23 -7.06 -13.17
CA GLN A 183 10.31 -8.04 -13.11
C GLN A 183 10.82 -8.46 -14.50
N GLY A 184 10.21 -7.94 -15.59
CA GLY A 184 10.58 -8.32 -16.96
C GLY A 184 10.14 -9.74 -17.33
N VAL A 185 9.16 -10.30 -16.61
CA VAL A 185 8.68 -11.67 -16.76
C VAL A 185 7.35 -11.66 -17.50
N LEU A 186 7.17 -12.60 -18.42
CA LEU A 186 5.90 -12.83 -19.11
C LEU A 186 5.03 -13.79 -18.31
N ILE A 187 3.72 -13.56 -18.27
CA ILE A 187 2.76 -14.45 -17.62
C ILE A 187 1.52 -14.60 -18.50
N GLU A 188 0.98 -15.81 -18.58
CA GLU A 188 -0.27 -16.07 -19.29
C GLU A 188 -1.49 -15.59 -18.48
N PRO A 189 -2.57 -15.11 -19.14
CA PRO A 189 -3.79 -14.72 -18.44
C PRO A 189 -4.38 -15.84 -17.55
N ALA A 190 -4.30 -17.10 -18.01
CA ALA A 190 -4.77 -18.25 -17.24
C ALA A 190 -3.94 -18.47 -15.97
N ALA A 191 -2.61 -18.32 -16.05
CA ALA A 191 -1.70 -18.41 -14.91
C ALA A 191 -1.98 -17.31 -13.86
N VAL A 192 -2.29 -16.09 -14.30
CA VAL A 192 -2.68 -14.99 -13.40
C VAL A 192 -3.94 -15.35 -12.61
N GLN A 193 -4.96 -15.91 -13.27
CA GLN A 193 -6.21 -16.30 -12.62
C GLN A 193 -5.98 -17.43 -11.61
N LEU A 194 -5.20 -18.45 -11.98
CA LEU A 194 -4.86 -19.56 -11.09
C LEU A 194 -4.09 -19.06 -9.85
N LEU A 195 -3.05 -18.24 -10.03
CA LEU A 195 -2.31 -17.65 -8.91
C LEU A 195 -3.20 -16.79 -8.01
N SER A 196 -4.08 -15.98 -8.61
CA SER A 196 -5.03 -15.17 -7.85
C SER A 196 -5.99 -16.01 -7.02
N GLN A 197 -6.45 -17.15 -7.54
CA GLN A 197 -7.34 -18.07 -6.82
C GLN A 197 -6.61 -18.84 -5.72
N TYR A 198 -5.36 -19.26 -5.97
CA TYR A 198 -4.60 -20.08 -5.03
C TYR A 198 -4.03 -19.30 -3.85
N VAL A 199 -3.54 -18.09 -4.09
CA VAL A 199 -2.88 -17.29 -3.05
C VAL A 199 -3.82 -16.22 -2.45
N GLY A 200 -4.74 -15.70 -3.26
CA GLY A 200 -5.66 -14.64 -2.86
C GLY A 200 -4.98 -13.28 -2.66
N ALA A 201 -5.63 -12.40 -1.89
CA ALA A 201 -5.16 -11.05 -1.57
C ALA A 201 -3.98 -10.99 -0.57
N LYS A 202 -2.91 -11.74 -0.86
CA LYS A 202 -1.70 -11.80 -0.04
C LYS A 202 -0.44 -11.50 -0.86
N PRO A 203 -0.11 -10.21 -1.03
CA PRO A 203 1.00 -9.74 -1.86
C PRO A 203 2.35 -10.40 -1.56
N ARG A 204 2.72 -10.56 -0.29
CA ARG A 204 3.99 -11.19 0.10
C ARG A 204 4.07 -12.67 -0.31
N GLU A 205 2.97 -13.42 -0.14
CA GLU A 205 2.91 -14.82 -0.59
C GLU A 205 2.95 -14.88 -2.13
N LEU A 206 2.22 -13.99 -2.82
CA LEU A 206 2.24 -13.89 -4.28
C LEU A 206 3.64 -13.62 -4.84
N VAL A 207 4.40 -12.71 -4.22
CA VAL A 207 5.80 -12.45 -4.59
C VAL A 207 6.61 -13.73 -4.55
N SER A 208 6.55 -14.46 -3.42
CA SER A 208 7.31 -15.71 -3.25
C SER A 208 6.91 -16.79 -4.24
N GLU A 209 5.60 -16.96 -4.52
CA GLU A 209 5.12 -17.91 -5.54
C GLU A 209 5.60 -17.53 -6.95
N ILE A 210 5.56 -16.25 -7.30
CA ILE A 210 6.03 -15.77 -8.60
C ILE A 210 7.54 -16.00 -8.75
N GLU A 211 8.34 -15.72 -7.72
CA GLU A 211 9.80 -15.96 -7.74
C GLU A 211 10.13 -17.45 -7.92
N LYS A 212 9.38 -18.34 -7.26
CA LYS A 212 9.49 -19.78 -7.47
C LYS A 212 9.15 -20.18 -8.91
N LEU A 213 8.07 -19.61 -9.45
CA LEU A 213 7.66 -19.87 -10.83
C LEU A 213 8.68 -19.39 -11.86
N VAL A 214 9.25 -18.21 -11.67
CA VAL A 214 10.33 -17.68 -12.52
C VAL A 214 11.54 -18.61 -12.49
N SER A 215 11.91 -19.09 -11.30
CA SER A 215 13.02 -20.03 -11.13
C SER A 215 12.75 -21.38 -11.80
N PHE A 216 11.47 -21.80 -11.85
CA PHE A 216 11.05 -23.06 -12.47
C PHE A 216 10.99 -23.01 -14.00
N VAL A 217 10.38 -21.97 -14.60
CA VAL A 217 10.21 -21.87 -16.06
C VAL A 217 11.49 -21.50 -16.80
N GLY A 218 12.44 -20.88 -16.10
CA GLY A 218 13.69 -20.40 -16.69
C GLY A 218 13.59 -19.01 -17.30
N VAL A 219 14.74 -18.36 -17.48
CA VAL A 219 14.84 -16.97 -17.91
C VAL A 219 14.25 -16.78 -19.31
N GLY A 220 13.36 -15.79 -19.45
CA GLY A 220 12.76 -15.41 -20.74
C GLY A 220 11.55 -16.25 -21.18
N GLN A 221 11.19 -17.31 -20.45
CA GLN A 221 9.99 -18.08 -20.72
C GLN A 221 8.77 -17.51 -19.97
N PRO A 222 7.56 -17.56 -20.55
CA PRO A 222 6.36 -17.13 -19.86
C PRO A 222 5.95 -18.11 -18.76
N ILE A 223 5.43 -17.59 -17.65
CA ILE A 223 4.75 -18.38 -16.62
C ILE A 223 3.41 -18.86 -17.18
N THR A 224 3.31 -20.17 -17.39
CA THR A 224 2.10 -20.82 -17.93
C THR A 224 1.20 -21.35 -16.81
N ALA A 225 -0.07 -21.62 -17.14
CA ALA A 225 -0.99 -22.25 -16.18
C ALA A 225 -0.46 -23.58 -15.63
N SER A 226 0.14 -24.40 -16.50
CA SER A 226 0.73 -25.67 -16.09
C SER A 226 1.94 -25.50 -15.16
N ALA A 227 2.76 -24.47 -15.36
CA ALA A 227 3.84 -24.15 -14.43
C ALA A 227 3.30 -23.77 -13.04
N VAL A 228 2.20 -22.99 -12.99
CA VAL A 228 1.51 -22.67 -11.74
C VAL A 228 1.03 -23.92 -11.04
N GLU A 229 0.37 -24.85 -11.75
CA GLU A 229 -0.12 -26.10 -11.17
C GLU A 229 1.02 -26.99 -10.62
N GLN A 230 2.15 -27.05 -11.33
CA GLN A 230 3.30 -27.86 -10.94
C GLN A 230 4.04 -27.29 -9.72
N VAL A 231 4.22 -25.96 -9.67
CA VAL A 231 4.97 -25.29 -8.60
C VAL A 231 4.12 -25.02 -7.36
N ALA A 232 2.85 -24.62 -7.52
CA ALA A 232 1.93 -24.41 -6.39
C ALA A 232 1.58 -25.73 -5.69
N GLY A 233 1.84 -26.87 -6.36
CA GLY A 233 1.54 -28.20 -5.85
C GLY A 233 0.04 -28.48 -5.87
N ILE A 234 -0.37 -29.49 -6.62
CA ILE A 234 -1.75 -30.01 -6.75
C ILE A 234 -2.42 -30.39 -5.40
N THR A 235 -1.79 -30.22 -4.25
CA THR A 235 -2.15 -31.00 -3.06
C THR A 235 -3.17 -30.36 -2.11
N ARG A 236 -3.45 -29.05 -2.10
CA ARG A 236 -4.25 -28.48 -0.98
C ARG A 236 -5.40 -27.51 -1.31
N GLY A 237 -5.31 -26.75 -2.41
CA GLY A 237 -6.31 -25.71 -2.72
C GLY A 237 -7.25 -26.06 -3.87
N ALA A 238 -6.69 -26.54 -4.98
CA ALA A 238 -7.42 -26.80 -6.22
C ALA A 238 -8.49 -27.91 -6.06
N SER A 239 -8.19 -28.97 -5.31
CA SER A 239 -9.10 -30.10 -5.14
C SER A 239 -10.39 -29.72 -4.39
N VAL A 240 -10.33 -28.77 -3.45
CA VAL A 240 -11.52 -28.28 -2.72
C VAL A 240 -12.43 -27.46 -3.64
N PHE A 241 -11.87 -26.56 -4.43
CA PHE A 241 -12.65 -25.71 -5.34
C PHE A 241 -13.18 -26.48 -6.55
N GLU A 242 -12.39 -27.40 -7.12
CA GLU A 242 -12.86 -28.30 -8.19
C GLU A 242 -13.97 -29.22 -7.70
N LEU A 243 -13.88 -29.69 -6.45
CA LEU A 243 -14.95 -30.46 -5.82
C LEU A 243 -16.22 -29.62 -5.63
N ALA A 244 -16.10 -28.39 -5.12
CA ALA A 244 -17.23 -27.48 -4.93
C ALA A 244 -17.89 -27.10 -6.26
N ASP A 245 -17.12 -26.85 -7.31
CA ASP A 245 -17.62 -26.52 -8.65
C ASP A 245 -18.27 -27.73 -9.33
N ALA A 246 -17.68 -28.93 -9.20
CA ALA A 246 -18.28 -30.17 -9.68
C ALA A 246 -19.61 -30.49 -8.97
N LEU A 247 -19.72 -30.19 -7.68
CA LEU A 247 -20.97 -30.29 -6.92
C LEU A 247 -21.99 -29.25 -7.41
N GLY A 248 -21.60 -27.99 -7.55
CA GLY A 248 -22.47 -26.90 -8.02
C GLY A 248 -23.00 -27.11 -9.45
N LYS A 249 -22.22 -27.76 -10.31
CA LYS A 249 -22.59 -28.10 -11.70
C LYS A 249 -23.31 -29.45 -11.83
N GLY A 250 -23.58 -30.15 -10.73
CA GLY A 250 -24.27 -31.45 -10.73
C GLY A 250 -23.46 -32.59 -11.35
N GLN A 251 -22.14 -32.46 -11.44
CA GLN A 251 -21.25 -33.44 -12.06
C GLN A 251 -20.85 -34.53 -11.05
N GLY A 252 -21.83 -35.34 -10.61
CA GLY A 252 -21.66 -36.28 -9.49
C GLY A 252 -20.49 -37.26 -9.64
N LYS A 253 -20.23 -37.78 -10.84
CA LYS A 253 -19.09 -38.69 -11.08
C LYS A 253 -17.73 -38.01 -10.92
N LEU A 254 -17.63 -36.74 -11.34
CA LEU A 254 -16.40 -35.95 -11.19
C LEU A 254 -16.18 -35.57 -9.73
N ALA A 255 -17.23 -35.09 -9.07
CA ALA A 255 -17.20 -34.78 -7.63
C ALA A 255 -16.79 -36.00 -6.80
N GLN A 256 -17.32 -37.19 -7.10
CA GLN A 256 -16.94 -38.43 -6.41
C GLN A 256 -15.46 -38.78 -6.60
N LYS A 257 -14.92 -38.63 -7.82
CA LYS A 257 -13.51 -38.89 -8.11
C LYS A 257 -12.59 -37.92 -7.37
N LEU A 258 -12.94 -36.63 -7.37
CA LEU A 258 -12.20 -35.58 -6.68
C LEU A 258 -12.25 -35.78 -5.16
N MET A 259 -13.40 -36.17 -4.60
CA MET A 259 -13.56 -36.50 -3.18
C MET A 259 -12.66 -37.69 -2.77
N GLN A 260 -12.56 -38.73 -3.61
CA GLN A 260 -11.68 -39.87 -3.34
C GLN A 260 -10.20 -39.48 -3.36
N GLN A 261 -9.79 -38.61 -4.30
CA GLN A 261 -8.45 -38.04 -4.30
C GLN A 261 -8.20 -37.19 -3.04
N PHE A 262 -9.19 -36.40 -2.62
CA PHE A 262 -9.13 -35.58 -1.42
C PHE A 262 -8.88 -36.41 -0.15
N LEU A 263 -9.67 -37.48 0.04
CA LEU A 263 -9.55 -38.38 1.19
C LEU A 263 -8.24 -39.19 1.17
N SER A 264 -7.74 -39.54 -0.02
CA SER A 264 -6.48 -40.30 -0.15
C SER A 264 -5.22 -39.51 0.22
N GLN A 265 -5.31 -38.16 0.21
CA GLN A 265 -4.20 -37.26 0.55
C GLN A 265 -4.10 -36.94 2.05
N GLY A 266 -4.98 -37.50 2.89
CA GLY A 266 -4.91 -37.37 4.35
C GLY A 266 -5.37 -36.02 4.89
N GLU A 267 -6.18 -35.27 4.14
CA GLU A 267 -6.76 -34.01 4.62
C GLU A 267 -8.00 -34.23 5.50
N GLU A 268 -8.10 -33.45 6.59
CA GLU A 268 -9.21 -33.50 7.55
C GLU A 268 -10.55 -33.11 6.89
N PRO A 269 -11.63 -33.91 7.05
CA PRO A 269 -12.94 -33.70 6.40
C PRO A 269 -13.62 -32.36 6.72
N THR A 270 -13.17 -31.67 7.76
CA THR A 270 -13.74 -30.41 8.24
C THR A 270 -13.52 -29.24 7.29
N ARG A 271 -12.52 -29.30 6.38
CA ARG A 271 -12.27 -28.25 5.38
C ARG A 271 -13.19 -28.28 4.17
N ALA A 272 -13.87 -29.39 3.91
CA ALA A 272 -14.79 -29.51 2.77
C ALA A 272 -16.18 -28.89 3.01
N VAL A 273 -16.47 -28.47 4.25
CA VAL A 273 -17.82 -28.07 4.71
C VAL A 273 -17.89 -26.60 5.16
N ALA A 274 -16.79 -25.84 5.05
CA ALA A 274 -16.73 -24.40 5.38
C ALA A 274 -16.70 -23.55 4.10
#